data_AF-A0A401FRY7-F1
#
_entry.id   AF-A0A401FRY7-F1
#
_cell.length_a   1.000
_cell.length_b   1.000
_cell.length_c   1.000
_cell.angle_alpha   90.00
_cell.angle_beta   90.00
_cell.angle_gamma   90.00
#
_symmetry.space_group_name_H-M   'P 1'
#
loop_
_entity.id
_entity.type
_entity.pdbx_description
1 polymer ?
#
loop_
_entity_poly.entity_id
_entity_poly.type
_entity_poly.pdbx_seq_one_letter_code
_entity_poly.pdbx_strand_id
1 'polypeptide(L)'
;MDNRIDDILMNIGEEFRDRISDGSRFYVEVDIGKQAEKMGYPDLKDKYSRVNAVVPLKKPVHGMKVRIDGRTFVNYVQLGSGIAMPGYAAKEVKLPYRAYKPNDSMILNFA
;
A
#
# COMPACT_ATOMS: atom_id res chain seq x y z
N MET A 1 -6.34 -8.39 21.25
CA MET A 1 -5.41 -8.02 20.15
C MET A 1 -6.25 -7.74 18.92
N ASP A 2 -5.92 -6.69 18.18
CA ASP A 2 -6.74 -6.13 17.11
C ASP A 2 -6.27 -6.63 15.74
N ASN A 3 -7.17 -7.28 14.97
CA ASN A 3 -6.88 -7.79 13.63
C ASN A 3 -7.44 -6.88 12.52
N ARG A 4 -8.12 -5.79 12.87
CA ARG A 4 -8.81 -4.93 11.91
C ARG A 4 -7.86 -4.31 10.87
N ILE A 5 -6.59 -4.12 11.22
CA ILE A 5 -5.58 -3.66 10.25
C ILE A 5 -5.30 -4.70 9.17
N ASP A 6 -5.30 -5.98 9.51
CA ASP A 6 -5.12 -7.07 8.54
C ASP A 6 -6.32 -7.07 7.57
N ASP A 7 -7.53 -6.90 8.08
CA ASP A 7 -8.76 -6.83 7.28
C ASP A 7 -8.74 -5.64 6.31
N ILE A 8 -8.28 -4.47 6.76
CA ILE A 8 -8.11 -3.29 5.91
C ILE A 8 -7.12 -3.58 4.77
N LEU A 9 -5.96 -4.15 5.09
CA LEU A 9 -4.91 -4.43 4.10
C LEU A 9 -5.34 -5.53 3.12
N MET A 10 -6.05 -6.54 3.59
CA MET A 10 -6.68 -7.54 2.73
C MET A 10 -7.69 -6.87 1.80
N ASN A 11 -8.57 -6.00 2.32
CA ASN A 11 -9.57 -5.31 1.52
C ASN A 11 -8.95 -4.44 0.42
N ILE A 12 -7.85 -3.72 0.71
CA ILE A 12 -7.08 -2.99 -0.33
C ILE A 12 -6.52 -3.97 -1.37
N GLY A 13 -5.94 -5.09 -0.94
CA GLY A 13 -5.42 -6.12 -1.85
C GLY A 13 -6.51 -6.68 -2.77
N GLU A 14 -7.70 -6.93 -2.24
CA GLU A 14 -8.86 -7.43 -2.97
C GLU A 14 -9.38 -6.40 -3.99
N GLU A 15 -9.53 -5.14 -3.60
CA GLU A 15 -9.99 -4.03 -4.47
C GLU A 15 -9.10 -3.87 -5.70
N PHE A 16 -7.80 -4.14 -5.56
CA PHE A 16 -6.81 -3.98 -6.62
C PHE A 16 -6.31 -5.29 -7.23
N ARG A 17 -6.84 -6.45 -6.83
CA ARG A 17 -6.31 -7.78 -7.19
C ARG A 17 -6.00 -7.92 -8.68
N ASP A 18 -6.93 -7.52 -9.55
CA ASP A 18 -6.78 -7.66 -11.00
C ASP A 18 -5.80 -6.66 -11.61
N ARG A 19 -5.43 -5.62 -10.87
CA ARG A 19 -4.55 -4.53 -11.28
C ARG A 19 -3.15 -4.68 -10.72
N ILE A 20 -2.92 -5.53 -9.71
CA ILE A 20 -1.62 -5.65 -9.06
C ILE A 20 -0.60 -6.36 -9.96
N SER A 21 0.61 -5.82 -10.02
CA SER A 21 1.76 -6.48 -10.66
C SER A 21 2.99 -6.33 -9.80
N ASP A 22 3.49 -7.46 -9.30
CA ASP A 22 4.75 -7.49 -8.56
C ASP A 22 5.90 -6.95 -9.41
N GLY A 23 6.84 -6.25 -8.76
CA GLY A 23 7.97 -5.59 -9.42
C GLY A 23 7.60 -4.43 -10.37
N SER A 24 6.34 -4.01 -10.44
CA SER A 24 5.95 -2.88 -11.29
C SER A 24 6.57 -1.57 -10.79
N ARG A 25 6.92 -0.71 -11.75
CA ARG A 25 7.31 0.67 -11.47
C ARG A 25 6.12 1.62 -11.32
N PHE A 26 4.94 1.26 -11.81
CA PHE A 26 3.73 2.07 -11.67
C PHE A 26 3.06 1.73 -10.35
N TYR A 27 2.62 2.73 -9.61
CA TYR A 27 1.86 2.49 -8.38
C TYR A 27 0.86 3.61 -8.09
N VAL A 28 -0.06 3.33 -7.18
CA VAL A 28 -0.91 4.31 -6.50
C VAL A 28 -0.68 4.21 -5.00
N GLU A 29 -0.91 5.30 -4.29
CA GLU A 29 -0.94 5.33 -2.83
C GLU A 29 -2.38 5.30 -2.35
N VAL A 30 -2.66 4.38 -1.43
CA VAL A 30 -3.96 4.22 -0.77
C VAL A 30 -3.79 4.55 0.71
N ASP A 31 -4.49 5.58 1.16
CA ASP A 31 -4.52 5.99 2.57
C ASP A 31 -5.23 4.90 3.41
N ILE A 32 -4.47 4.27 4.31
CA ILE A 32 -4.97 3.17 5.16
C ILE A 32 -6.03 3.70 6.12
N GLY A 33 -5.85 4.92 6.67
CA GLY A 33 -6.81 5.52 7.59
C GLY A 33 -8.15 5.80 6.93
N LYS A 34 -8.14 6.29 5.68
CA LYS A 34 -9.39 6.47 4.90
C LYS A 34 -10.05 5.13 4.59
N GLN A 35 -9.29 4.08 4.31
CA GLN A 35 -9.88 2.76 4.10
C GLN A 35 -10.49 2.21 5.41
N ALA A 36 -9.83 2.44 6.55
CA ALA A 36 -10.36 2.09 7.86
C ALA A 36 -11.70 2.78 8.14
N GLU A 37 -11.83 4.07 7.82
CA GLU A 37 -13.08 4.83 7.95
C GLU A 37 -14.21 4.23 7.10
N LYS A 38 -13.94 3.90 5.83
CA LYS A 38 -14.92 3.24 4.94
C LYS A 38 -15.40 1.90 5.49
N MET A 39 -14.53 1.19 6.23
CA MET A 39 -14.84 -0.10 6.85
C MET A 39 -15.49 0.03 8.23
N GLY A 40 -15.72 1.25 8.72
CA GLY A 40 -16.36 1.50 10.02
C GLY A 40 -15.41 1.44 11.22
N TYR A 41 -14.11 1.68 11.02
CA TYR A 41 -13.08 1.69 12.07
C TYR A 41 -12.52 3.11 12.33
N PRO A 42 -13.29 4.01 12.96
CA PRO A 42 -12.90 5.42 13.14
C PRO A 42 -11.66 5.58 14.03
N ASP A 43 -11.44 4.69 14.99
CA ASP A 43 -10.24 4.70 15.84
C ASP A 43 -8.96 4.38 15.06
N LEU A 44 -9.06 3.54 14.03
CA LEU A 44 -7.95 3.21 13.15
C LEU A 44 -7.70 4.28 12.08
N LYS A 45 -8.72 5.04 11.70
CA LYS A 45 -8.56 6.22 10.84
C LYS A 45 -7.54 7.18 11.42
N ASP A 46 -7.70 7.57 12.68
CA ASP A 46 -6.83 8.56 13.32
C ASP A 46 -5.39 8.02 13.45
N LYS A 47 -5.27 6.76 13.86
CA LYS A 47 -4.00 6.06 14.02
C LYS A 47 -3.21 5.94 12.71
N TYR A 48 -3.89 5.69 11.59
CA TYR A 48 -3.26 5.46 10.28
C TYR A 48 -3.45 6.60 9.28
N SER A 49 -3.87 7.78 9.74
CA SER A 49 -4.20 8.97 8.92
C SER A 49 -3.07 9.52 8.04
N ARG A 50 -1.84 9.00 8.17
CA ARG A 50 -0.66 9.37 7.40
C ARG A 50 0.13 8.18 6.88
N VAL A 51 -0.49 6.99 6.90
CA VAL A 51 0.15 5.76 6.43
C VAL A 51 -0.51 5.35 5.13
N ASN A 52 0.28 5.37 4.07
CA ASN A 52 -0.17 4.94 2.75
C ASN A 52 0.32 3.52 2.46
N ALA A 53 -0.59 2.69 1.96
CA ALA A 53 -0.25 1.46 1.26
C ALA A 53 0.11 1.81 -0.20
N VAL A 54 1.21 1.24 -0.68
CA VAL A 54 1.67 1.32 -2.07
C VAL A 54 1.10 0.13 -2.81
N VAL A 55 0.34 0.39 -3.88
CA VAL A 55 -0.25 -0.67 -4.72
C VAL A 55 0.45 -0.66 -6.08
N PRO A 56 1.36 -1.63 -6.36
CA PRO A 56 2.02 -1.74 -7.65
C PRO A 56 1.03 -2.15 -8.76
N LEU A 57 1.01 -1.44 -9.88
CA LEU A 57 0.00 -1.60 -10.94
C LEU A 57 0.55 -2.21 -12.22
N LYS A 58 -0.21 -3.09 -12.88
CA LYS A 58 0.10 -3.67 -14.20
C LYS A 58 0.28 -2.60 -15.29
N LYS A 59 -0.50 -1.53 -15.24
CA LYS A 59 -0.53 -0.46 -16.24
C LYS A 59 -0.62 0.90 -15.55
N PRO A 60 -0.07 1.97 -16.16
CA PRO A 60 -0.27 3.32 -15.66
C PRO A 60 -1.75 3.69 -15.70
N VAL A 61 -2.17 4.58 -14.78
CA VAL A 61 -3.54 5.12 -14.75
C VAL A 61 -3.58 6.43 -15.53
N HIS A 62 -4.75 6.79 -16.04
CA HIS A 62 -4.96 8.13 -16.60
C HIS A 62 -4.78 9.21 -15.51
N GLY A 63 -4.41 10.43 -15.91
CA GLY A 63 -4.13 11.53 -14.98
C GLY A 63 -2.63 11.80 -14.74
N MET A 64 -2.36 12.59 -13.70
CA MET A 64 -1.03 13.10 -13.37
C MET A 64 -0.10 11.97 -12.93
N LYS A 65 1.16 12.04 -13.37
CA LYS A 65 2.19 11.06 -13.05
C LYS A 65 3.42 11.77 -12.50
N VAL A 66 3.92 11.26 -11.38
CA VAL A 66 5.12 11.80 -10.73
C VAL A 66 6.17 10.71 -10.63
N ARG A 67 7.39 11.04 -11.04
CA ARG A 67 8.54 10.14 -10.90
C ARG A 67 9.12 10.28 -9.50
N ILE A 68 9.25 9.16 -8.81
CA ILE A 68 9.78 9.04 -7.45
C ILE A 68 11.03 8.15 -7.48
N ASP A 69 12.02 8.49 -6.67
CA ASP A 69 13.23 7.69 -6.48
C ASP A 69 12.89 6.42 -5.69
N GLY A 70 13.35 5.26 -6.15
CA GLY A 70 13.12 3.97 -5.50
C GLY A 70 13.60 3.93 -4.04
N ARG A 71 14.62 4.72 -3.69
CA ARG A 71 15.16 4.80 -2.33
C ARG A 71 14.18 5.40 -1.32
N THR A 72 13.13 6.08 -1.79
CA THR A 72 12.03 6.56 -0.93
C THR A 72 11.31 5.39 -0.22
N PHE A 73 11.33 4.19 -0.81
CA PHE A 73 10.70 3.00 -0.22
C PHE A 73 11.65 2.19 0.67
N VAL A 74 12.67 2.84 1.24
CA VAL A 74 13.55 2.20 2.24
C VAL A 74 12.72 1.68 3.42
N ASN A 75 13.02 0.46 3.85
CA ASN A 75 12.30 -0.24 4.93
C ASN A 75 10.81 -0.49 4.65
N TYR A 76 10.36 -0.48 3.39
CA TYR A 76 9.03 -0.98 3.06
C TYR A 76 9.01 -2.50 3.05
N VAL A 77 7.85 -3.05 3.38
CA VAL A 77 7.56 -4.48 3.27
C VAL A 77 6.44 -4.70 2.27
N GLN A 78 6.37 -5.90 1.71
CA GLN A 78 5.34 -6.33 0.77
C GLN A 78 4.59 -7.53 1.34
N LEU A 79 3.26 -7.45 1.31
CA LEU A 79 2.35 -8.50 1.75
C LEU A 79 2.11 -9.53 0.64
N GLY A 80 1.52 -10.67 0.99
CA GLY A 80 1.14 -11.72 0.02
C GLY A 80 0.16 -11.24 -1.06
N SER A 81 -0.62 -10.18 -0.81
CA SER A 81 -1.48 -9.54 -1.80
C SER A 81 -0.71 -8.74 -2.86
N GLY A 82 0.58 -8.48 -2.66
CA GLY A 82 1.44 -7.70 -3.54
C GLY A 82 1.49 -6.21 -3.22
N ILE A 83 0.62 -5.71 -2.33
CA ILE A 83 0.71 -4.34 -1.80
C ILE A 83 1.92 -4.19 -0.89
N ALA A 84 2.48 -2.99 -0.84
CA ALA A 84 3.58 -2.64 0.04
C ALA A 84 3.19 -1.56 1.05
N MET A 85 3.88 -1.49 2.18
CA MET A 85 3.64 -0.49 3.20
C MET A 85 4.92 -0.18 4.00
N PRO A 86 4.97 0.94 4.74
CA PRO A 86 6.11 1.24 5.59
C PRO A 86 6.32 0.16 6.66
N GLY A 87 7.57 -0.28 6.85
CA GLY A 87 7.89 -1.37 7.77
C GLY A 87 7.61 -1.08 9.24
N TYR A 88 7.50 0.19 9.65
CA TYR A 88 7.07 0.52 11.02
C TYR A 88 5.61 0.16 11.26
N ALA A 89 4.73 0.33 10.27
CA ALA A 89 3.32 0.00 10.36
C ALA A 89 3.10 -1.52 10.23
N ALA A 90 3.97 -2.21 9.48
CA ALA A 90 3.92 -3.67 9.36
C ALA A 90 4.13 -4.43 10.68
N LYS A 91 4.73 -3.81 11.69
CA LYS A 91 4.93 -4.42 13.03
C LYS A 91 3.61 -4.72 13.74
N GLU A 92 2.54 -4.07 13.33
CA GLU A 92 1.21 -4.23 13.92
C GLU A 92 0.32 -5.22 13.17
N VAL A 93 0.82 -5.72 12.04
CA VAL A 93 0.12 -6.60 11.09
C VAL A 93 0.55 -8.04 11.37
N LYS A 94 -0.38 -8.99 11.31
CA LYS A 94 -0.06 -10.43 11.52
C LYS A 94 0.14 -11.20 10.22
N LEU A 95 -0.12 -10.55 9.10
CA LEU A 95 0.08 -11.08 7.76
C LEU A 95 1.57 -11.35 7.49
N PRO A 96 1.90 -12.44 6.78
CA PRO A 96 3.26 -12.65 6.32
C PRO A 96 3.65 -11.57 5.31
N TYR A 97 4.87 -11.06 5.47
CA TYR A 97 5.45 -10.08 4.57
C TYR A 97 6.92 -10.38 4.27
N ARG A 98 7.41 -9.81 3.17
CA ARG A 98 8.82 -9.82 2.78
C ARG A 98 9.32 -8.39 2.57
N ALA A 99 10.62 -8.19 2.45
CA ALA A 99 11.17 -6.89 2.06
C ALA A 99 10.63 -6.46 0.69
N TYR A 100 10.15 -5.23 0.57
CA TYR A 100 9.72 -4.68 -0.71
C TYR A 100 10.93 -4.31 -1.56
N LYS A 101 10.90 -4.65 -2.85
CA LYS A 101 11.96 -4.36 -3.81
C LYS A 101 11.46 -3.34 -4.84
N PRO A 102 11.64 -2.04 -4.61
CA PRO A 102 11.28 -1.02 -5.60
C PRO A 102 12.23 -1.05 -6.79
N ASN A 103 11.77 -0.53 -7.93
CA ASN A 103 12.67 -0.14 -9.02
C ASN A 103 13.35 1.19 -8.66
N ASP A 104 14.52 1.47 -9.24
CA ASP A 104 15.24 2.74 -9.02
C ASP A 104 14.39 3.98 -9.36
N SER A 105 13.47 3.83 -10.31
CA SER A 105 12.54 4.89 -10.71
C SER A 105 11.11 4.40 -10.73
N MET A 106 10.37 4.82 -9.70
CA MET A 106 8.95 4.53 -9.50
C MET A 106 8.10 5.67 -10.07
N ILE A 107 6.87 5.34 -10.50
CA ILE A 107 5.91 6.27 -11.10
C ILE A 107 4.63 6.22 -10.28
N LEU A 108 4.42 7.27 -9.48
CA LEU A 108 3.18 7.51 -8.77
C LEU A 108 2.12 8.00 -9.76
N ASN A 109 0.95 7.36 -9.75
CA ASN A 109 -0.20 7.76 -10.55
C ASN A 109 -1.24 8.42 -9.64
N PHE A 110 -1.65 9.62 -9.97
CA PHE A 110 -2.81 10.29 -9.37
C PHE A 110 -3.99 10.12 -10.32
N ALA A 111 -5.06 9.50 -9.82
CA ALA A 111 -6.31 9.25 -10.52
C ALA A 111 -7.41 10.14 -9.95
#